data_AF-A0A821HSF6-F1
#
_entry.id   AF-A0A821HSF6-F1
#
_cell.length_a   1.000
_cell.length_b   1.000
_cell.length_c   1.000
_cell.angle_alpha   90.00
_cell.angle_beta   90.00
_cell.angle_gamma   90.00
#
_symmetry.space_group_name_H-M   'P 1'
#
loop_
_entity.id
_entity.type
_entity.pdbx_description
1 polymer ?
#
loop_
_entity_poly.entity_id
_entity_poly.type
_entity_poly.pdbx_seq_one_letter_code
_entity_poly.pdbx_strand_id
1 'polypeptide(L)'
;IQFHDKEKTIVKKPDEFENEMNEPDALINEEILNRIQGSMAGLGLGDALGAYVEFRPRQYLVDHPVTDLESGGTLGLTKGQFTNDTSMALCLANSLVACHGFNPYDQLVRYKWWYRFGYMSSTGNCFDIGAGTCQSLREFERRQKRYAKEFNILFADMDNLSDRTLLEIFDIYCSEDGVAGNGALTRLAPVPLFFHRFPAIAVEYSGVSGQITHGDRKAYDACRYYGALIVAALHGYTKEQLLDHEFYSKHAEWFRNIPLHPGIQSIAEGSYKIDGYNAGIRGKSYIVNALEAALWAFWSDEGSFKKGALAVV
;
A
#
# COMPACT_ATOMS: atom_id res chain seq x y z
N ILE A 1 0.88 -21.12 22.84
CA ILE A 1 -0.52 -20.94 22.41
C ILE A 1 -0.46 -20.73 20.91
N GLN A 2 -0.83 -21.75 20.14
CA GLN A 2 -0.77 -21.77 18.67
C GLN A 2 -1.87 -20.85 18.13
N PHE A 3 -1.48 -19.76 17.46
CA PHE A 3 -2.40 -18.94 16.66
C PHE A 3 -2.63 -19.65 15.33
N HIS A 4 -3.41 -20.72 15.37
CA HIS A 4 -3.94 -21.41 14.20
C HIS A 4 -5.45 -21.64 14.35
N ASP A 5 -6.11 -20.80 15.15
CA ASP A 5 -7.57 -20.80 15.19
C ASP A 5 -8.12 -19.95 14.05
N LYS A 6 -9.00 -20.60 13.32
CA LYS A 6 -9.55 -20.21 12.03
C LYS A 6 -10.60 -19.11 12.20
N GLU A 7 -10.17 -17.91 12.58
CA GLU A 7 -10.78 -16.71 12.03
C GLU A 7 -9.94 -16.28 10.84
N LYS A 8 -9.98 -17.10 9.77
CA LYS A 8 -9.87 -16.55 8.43
C LYS A 8 -10.92 -15.45 8.43
N THR A 9 -10.49 -14.19 8.43
CA THR A 9 -11.38 -13.06 8.23
C THR A 9 -12.24 -13.46 7.06
N ILE A 10 -13.54 -13.68 7.32
CA ILE A 10 -14.48 -14.04 6.28
C ILE A 10 -14.57 -12.77 5.46
N VAL A 11 -13.65 -12.64 4.49
CA VAL A 11 -13.79 -11.71 3.39
C VAL A 11 -15.08 -12.15 2.74
N LYS A 12 -16.17 -11.42 3.00
CA LYS A 12 -17.42 -11.63 2.29
C LYS A 12 -17.11 -11.61 0.79
N LYS A 13 -17.74 -12.53 0.06
CA LYS A 13 -17.45 -12.82 -1.35
C LYS A 13 -17.41 -11.52 -2.20
N PRO A 14 -16.47 -11.39 -3.14
CA PRO A 14 -16.49 -10.33 -4.16
C PRO A 14 -17.84 -10.25 -4.91
N ASP A 15 -18.49 -11.39 -5.13
CA ASP A 15 -19.74 -11.49 -5.89
C ASP A 15 -20.96 -10.79 -5.25
N GLU A 16 -20.93 -10.47 -3.94
CA GLU A 16 -22.00 -9.65 -3.33
C GLU A 16 -21.88 -8.17 -3.71
N PHE A 17 -20.72 -7.74 -4.22
CA PHE A 17 -20.41 -6.33 -4.53
C PHE A 17 -20.51 -5.99 -6.02
N GLU A 18 -20.51 -6.98 -6.93
CA GLU A 18 -20.75 -6.74 -8.36
C GLU A 18 -22.12 -6.10 -8.62
N ASN A 19 -23.11 -6.36 -7.75
CA ASN A 19 -24.44 -5.75 -7.85
C ASN A 19 -24.49 -4.28 -7.39
N GLU A 20 -23.55 -3.82 -6.56
CA GLU A 20 -23.46 -2.41 -6.11
C GLU A 20 -22.75 -1.52 -7.15
N MET A 21 -22.03 -2.12 -8.11
CA MET A 21 -21.31 -1.41 -9.18
C MET A 21 -22.17 -1.00 -10.38
N ASN A 22 -23.49 -1.19 -10.32
CA ASN A 22 -24.43 -0.92 -11.43
C ASN A 22 -25.10 0.47 -11.41
N GLU A 23 -24.62 1.41 -10.59
CA GLU A 23 -25.06 2.80 -10.73
C GLU A 23 -24.39 3.44 -11.96
N PRO A 24 -25.14 4.19 -12.79
CA PRO A 24 -24.59 4.84 -13.97
C PRO A 24 -23.41 5.72 -13.54
N ASP A 25 -22.34 5.69 -14.33
CA ASP A 25 -21.14 6.49 -14.12
C ASP A 25 -21.52 7.95 -13.84
N ALA A 26 -21.60 8.31 -12.57
CA ALA A 26 -21.51 9.70 -12.16
C ALA A 26 -20.14 10.14 -12.65
N LEU A 27 -20.13 10.93 -13.72
CA LEU A 27 -18.93 11.48 -14.36
C LEU A 27 -17.92 11.81 -13.27
N ILE A 28 -16.74 11.17 -13.32
CA ILE A 28 -15.61 11.58 -12.51
C ILE A 28 -15.45 13.08 -12.77
N ASN A 29 -15.74 13.90 -11.75
CA ASN A 29 -15.56 15.33 -11.90
C ASN A 29 -14.06 15.66 -11.92
N GLU A 30 -13.71 16.81 -12.49
CA GLU A 30 -12.30 17.20 -12.67
C GLU A 30 -11.53 17.21 -11.33
N GLU A 31 -12.21 17.50 -10.22
CA GLU A 31 -11.59 17.52 -8.90
C GLU A 31 -11.17 16.12 -8.42
N ILE A 32 -12.06 15.12 -8.53
CA ILE A 32 -11.75 13.73 -8.17
C ILE A 32 -10.62 13.20 -9.06
N LEU A 33 -10.67 13.48 -10.37
CA LEU A 33 -9.61 13.08 -11.30
C LEU A 33 -8.27 13.72 -10.90
N ASN A 34 -8.27 15.00 -10.55
CA ASN A 34 -7.07 15.71 -10.11
C ASN A 34 -6.47 15.08 -8.85
N ARG A 35 -7.31 14.69 -7.87
CA ARG A 35 -6.86 14.00 -6.65
C ARG A 35 -6.31 12.61 -6.94
N ILE A 36 -6.96 11.82 -7.80
CA ILE A 36 -6.48 10.50 -8.23
C ILE A 36 -5.10 10.60 -8.89
N GLN A 37 -4.96 11.52 -9.86
CA GLN A 37 -3.68 11.77 -10.54
C GLN A 37 -2.61 12.27 -9.57
N GLY A 38 -2.98 13.19 -8.67
CA GLY A 38 -2.12 13.73 -7.63
C GLY A 38 -1.62 12.67 -6.65
N SER A 39 -2.47 11.70 -6.26
CA SER A 39 -2.07 10.59 -5.40
C SER A 39 -1.03 9.68 -6.08
N MET A 40 -1.25 9.30 -7.33
CA MET A 40 -0.31 8.43 -8.07
C MET A 40 1.00 9.15 -8.41
N ALA A 41 0.93 10.39 -8.89
CA ALA A 41 2.11 11.20 -9.17
C ALA A 41 2.87 11.56 -7.89
N GLY A 42 2.15 11.88 -6.81
CA GLY A 42 2.72 12.22 -5.52
C GLY A 42 3.45 11.05 -4.87
N LEU A 43 2.92 9.83 -4.99
CA LEU A 43 3.61 8.60 -4.59
C LEU A 43 4.94 8.47 -5.35
N GLY A 44 4.93 8.59 -6.68
CA GLY A 44 6.14 8.51 -7.51
C GLY A 44 7.17 9.58 -7.21
N LEU A 45 6.72 10.82 -6.97
CA LEU A 45 7.60 11.94 -6.59
C LEU A 45 8.20 11.75 -5.20
N GLY A 46 7.40 11.30 -4.22
CA GLY A 46 7.87 11.05 -2.86
C GLY A 46 8.90 9.93 -2.80
N ASP A 47 8.64 8.84 -3.53
CA ASP A 47 9.58 7.72 -3.72
C ASP A 47 10.92 8.20 -4.31
N ALA A 48 10.88 8.86 -5.48
CA ALA A 48 12.09 9.34 -6.13
C ALA A 48 12.88 10.38 -5.30
N LEU A 49 12.18 11.18 -4.49
CA LEU A 49 12.79 12.13 -3.57
C LEU A 49 13.48 11.42 -2.39
N GLY A 50 12.81 10.43 -1.80
CA GLY A 50 13.31 9.63 -0.67
C GLY A 50 14.49 8.74 -1.02
N ALA A 51 14.48 8.17 -2.24
CA ALA A 51 15.51 7.24 -2.71
C ALA A 51 16.93 7.81 -2.67
N TYR A 52 17.07 9.13 -2.87
CA TYR A 52 18.38 9.80 -2.84
C TYR A 52 19.07 9.71 -1.46
N VAL A 53 18.29 9.72 -0.38
CA VAL A 53 18.80 9.74 0.99
C VAL A 53 18.56 8.44 1.76
N GLU A 54 18.06 7.42 1.10
CA GLU A 54 17.77 6.15 1.74
C GLU A 54 19.03 5.54 2.38
N PHE A 55 18.83 4.98 3.58
CA PHE A 55 19.88 4.42 4.46
C PHE A 55 20.91 5.43 4.98
N ARG A 56 20.76 6.74 4.71
CA ARG A 56 21.61 7.77 5.30
C ARG A 56 21.24 8.02 6.77
N PRO A 57 22.23 8.27 7.65
CA PRO A 57 21.94 8.64 9.03
C PRO A 57 21.33 10.04 9.09
N ARG A 58 20.52 10.33 10.12
CA ARG A 58 19.89 11.66 10.30
C ARG A 58 20.89 12.82 10.22
N GLN A 59 22.08 12.65 10.80
CA GLN A 59 23.11 13.70 10.77
C GLN A 59 23.49 14.08 9.32
N TYR A 60 23.56 13.10 8.42
CA TYR A 60 23.82 13.37 7.01
C TYR A 60 22.75 14.26 6.39
N LEU A 61 21.46 14.05 6.74
CA LEU A 61 20.33 14.86 6.25
C LEU A 61 20.31 16.27 6.83
N VAL A 62 20.85 16.46 8.04
CA VAL A 62 21.02 17.79 8.64
C VAL A 62 22.10 18.56 7.88
N ASP A 63 23.21 17.88 7.56
CA ASP A 63 24.35 18.49 6.88
C ASP A 63 24.10 18.66 5.36
N HIS A 64 23.24 17.81 4.77
CA HIS A 64 22.92 17.76 3.34
C HIS A 64 21.39 17.66 3.14
N PRO A 65 20.64 18.73 3.43
CA PRO A 65 19.18 18.70 3.32
C PRO A 65 18.75 18.46 1.88
N VAL A 66 17.74 17.59 1.69
CA VAL A 66 17.08 17.42 0.40
C VAL A 66 16.28 18.68 0.09
N THR A 67 16.43 19.21 -1.12
CA THR A 67 15.73 20.44 -1.56
C THR A 67 15.00 20.27 -2.89
N ASP A 68 15.40 19.29 -3.68
CA ASP A 68 14.83 18.91 -4.96
C ASP A 68 15.15 17.43 -5.24
N LEU A 69 14.62 16.89 -6.34
CA LEU A 69 15.01 15.58 -6.86
C LEU A 69 16.49 15.60 -7.28
N GLU A 70 17.25 14.62 -6.84
CA GLU A 70 18.70 14.51 -7.07
C GLU A 70 19.07 13.16 -7.69
N SER A 71 20.24 13.11 -8.34
CA SER A 71 20.84 11.85 -8.79
C SER A 71 21.83 11.32 -7.75
N GLY A 72 22.05 10.01 -7.71
CA GLY A 72 22.98 9.35 -6.80
C GLY A 72 22.26 8.57 -5.70
N GLY A 73 22.56 8.89 -4.45
CA GLY A 73 22.10 8.12 -3.30
C GLY A 73 22.74 6.74 -3.20
N THR A 74 22.22 5.91 -2.30
CA THR A 74 22.77 4.56 -2.05
C THR A 74 22.60 3.64 -3.26
N LEU A 75 21.56 3.87 -4.08
CA LEU A 75 21.20 3.07 -5.25
C LEU A 75 21.77 3.62 -6.56
N GLY A 76 22.41 4.80 -6.57
CA GLY A 76 23.02 5.39 -7.77
C GLY A 76 22.01 5.78 -8.85
N LEU A 77 20.79 6.17 -8.48
CA LEU A 77 19.70 6.45 -9.40
C LEU A 77 19.88 7.79 -10.12
N THR A 78 19.33 7.90 -11.34
CA THR A 78 19.23 9.21 -12.02
C THR A 78 18.00 9.97 -11.53
N LYS A 79 18.07 11.30 -11.50
CA LYS A 79 16.98 12.20 -11.07
C LYS A 79 15.63 11.78 -11.65
N GLY A 80 14.66 11.50 -10.77
CA GLY A 80 13.29 11.11 -11.13
C GLY A 80 13.05 9.60 -11.28
N GLN A 81 14.09 8.75 -11.18
CA GLN A 81 13.88 7.32 -11.03
C GLN A 81 13.34 6.98 -9.64
N PHE A 82 12.20 6.31 -9.63
CA PHE A 82 11.53 5.78 -8.44
C PHE A 82 11.96 4.32 -8.15
N THR A 83 11.69 3.78 -6.96
CA THR A 83 12.13 2.45 -6.51
C THR A 83 11.01 1.40 -6.54
N ASN A 84 11.08 0.42 -5.65
CA ASN A 84 10.08 -0.63 -5.47
C ASN A 84 8.70 -0.07 -5.11
N ASP A 85 8.61 1.05 -4.38
CA ASP A 85 7.34 1.58 -3.89
C ASP A 85 6.41 1.92 -5.06
N THR A 86 6.91 2.72 -6.00
CA THR A 86 6.16 3.08 -7.22
C THR A 86 6.05 1.91 -8.18
N SER A 87 7.09 1.08 -8.34
CA SER A 87 7.01 -0.09 -9.24
C SER A 87 5.89 -1.04 -8.82
N MET A 88 5.75 -1.30 -7.51
CA MET A 88 4.68 -2.14 -6.98
C MET A 88 3.33 -1.43 -7.02
N ALA A 89 3.25 -0.12 -6.78
CA ALA A 89 2.01 0.64 -6.97
C ALA A 89 1.50 0.55 -8.43
N LEU A 90 2.40 0.67 -9.42
CA LEU A 90 2.05 0.53 -10.83
C LEU A 90 1.59 -0.89 -11.17
N CYS A 91 2.24 -1.92 -10.62
CA CYS A 91 1.78 -3.30 -10.75
C CYS A 91 0.36 -3.48 -10.18
N LEU A 92 0.09 -2.92 -9.01
CA LEU A 92 -1.22 -3.00 -8.36
C LEU A 92 -2.31 -2.27 -9.16
N ALA A 93 -2.03 -1.03 -9.60
CA ALA A 93 -2.94 -0.27 -10.45
C ALA A 93 -3.26 -1.03 -11.75
N ASN A 94 -2.25 -1.64 -12.35
CA ASN A 94 -2.40 -2.38 -13.59
C ASN A 94 -3.20 -3.69 -13.40
N SER A 95 -3.10 -4.34 -12.24
CA SER A 95 -3.96 -5.47 -11.86
C SER A 95 -5.42 -5.05 -11.75
N LEU A 96 -5.69 -3.98 -11.01
CA LEU A 96 -7.04 -3.46 -10.81
C LEU A 96 -7.72 -3.12 -12.14
N VAL A 97 -7.01 -2.44 -13.04
CA VAL A 97 -7.52 -2.06 -14.36
C VAL A 97 -7.74 -3.29 -15.25
N ALA A 98 -6.76 -4.21 -15.32
CA ALA A 98 -6.85 -5.36 -16.23
C ALA A 98 -7.88 -6.41 -15.76
N CYS A 99 -8.06 -6.56 -14.45
CA CYS A 99 -9.04 -7.49 -13.88
C CYS A 99 -10.43 -6.85 -13.70
N HIS A 100 -10.58 -5.55 -13.94
CA HIS A 100 -11.80 -4.79 -13.64
C HIS A 100 -12.28 -4.96 -12.20
N GLY A 101 -11.34 -5.10 -11.25
CA GLY A 101 -11.64 -5.46 -9.87
C GLY A 101 -10.41 -5.88 -9.09
N PHE A 102 -10.60 -6.28 -7.83
CA PHE A 102 -9.51 -6.68 -6.95
C PHE A 102 -9.24 -8.18 -7.06
N ASN A 103 -8.12 -8.54 -7.69
CA ASN A 103 -7.64 -9.91 -7.80
C ASN A 103 -6.28 -10.06 -7.09
N PRO A 104 -6.24 -10.58 -5.84
CA PRO A 104 -4.99 -10.72 -5.10
C PRO A 104 -4.00 -11.71 -5.74
N TYR A 105 -4.49 -12.67 -6.54
CA TYR A 105 -3.62 -13.57 -7.29
C TYR A 105 -2.90 -12.84 -8.42
N ASP A 106 -3.63 -12.09 -9.24
CA ASP A 106 -3.05 -11.30 -10.33
C ASP A 106 -2.12 -10.19 -9.80
N GLN A 107 -2.44 -9.60 -8.64
CA GLN A 107 -1.53 -8.71 -7.91
C GLN A 107 -0.17 -9.37 -7.64
N LEU A 108 -0.16 -10.61 -7.11
CA LEU A 108 1.08 -11.36 -6.86
C LEU A 108 1.79 -11.75 -8.17
N VAL A 109 1.05 -12.07 -9.23
CA VAL A 109 1.61 -12.34 -10.57
C VAL A 109 2.37 -11.11 -11.09
N ARG A 110 1.78 -9.92 -11.05
CA ARG A 110 2.45 -8.69 -11.51
C ARG A 110 3.64 -8.30 -10.64
N TYR A 111 3.55 -8.49 -9.32
CA TYR A 111 4.71 -8.32 -8.44
C TYR A 111 5.82 -9.31 -8.74
N LYS A 112 5.47 -10.56 -9.10
CA LYS A 112 6.45 -11.54 -9.58
C LYS A 112 7.08 -11.10 -10.91
N TRP A 113 6.31 -10.53 -11.85
CA TRP A 113 6.86 -9.99 -13.09
C TRP A 113 7.84 -8.85 -12.85
N TRP A 114 7.52 -7.94 -11.91
CA TRP A 114 8.47 -6.92 -11.47
C TRP A 114 9.73 -7.58 -10.90
N TYR A 115 9.57 -8.49 -9.92
CA TYR A 115 10.66 -9.19 -9.26
C TYR A 115 11.59 -9.94 -10.21
N ARG A 116 11.04 -10.59 -11.24
CA ARG A 116 11.81 -11.44 -12.16
C ARG A 116 12.33 -10.72 -13.39
N PHE A 117 11.57 -9.74 -13.89
CA PHE A 117 11.78 -9.17 -15.24
C PHE A 117 11.84 -7.65 -15.25
N GLY A 118 11.73 -6.98 -14.09
CA GLY A 118 11.73 -5.52 -14.02
C GLY A 118 10.47 -4.88 -14.61
N TYR A 119 9.36 -5.61 -14.70
CA TYR A 119 8.07 -5.05 -15.11
C TYR A 119 7.71 -3.81 -14.27
N MET A 120 7.35 -2.70 -14.94
CA MET A 120 7.05 -1.40 -14.30
C MET A 120 8.20 -0.78 -13.48
N SER A 121 9.44 -1.21 -13.69
CA SER A 121 10.63 -0.61 -13.06
C SER A 121 11.14 0.63 -13.80
N SER A 122 11.60 1.63 -13.06
CA SER A 122 12.26 2.84 -13.60
C SER A 122 13.65 2.58 -14.20
N THR A 123 14.26 1.43 -13.90
CA THR A 123 15.61 1.03 -14.38
C THR A 123 15.57 -0.17 -15.33
N GLY A 124 14.38 -0.70 -15.61
CA GLY A 124 14.20 -1.94 -16.39
C GLY A 124 14.57 -3.23 -15.65
N ASN A 125 15.01 -3.16 -14.39
CA ASN A 125 15.34 -4.33 -13.56
C ASN A 125 14.64 -4.25 -12.19
N CYS A 126 14.45 -5.38 -11.51
CA CYS A 126 14.09 -5.35 -10.09
C CYS A 126 15.30 -4.92 -9.25
N PHE A 127 15.13 -3.93 -8.40
CA PHE A 127 16.10 -3.51 -7.40
C PHE A 127 15.36 -3.07 -6.13
N ASP A 128 16.09 -2.94 -5.03
CA ASP A 128 15.56 -2.43 -3.75
C ASP A 128 14.32 -3.18 -3.22
N ILE A 129 14.24 -4.48 -3.49
CA ILE A 129 13.13 -5.29 -2.99
C ILE A 129 13.30 -5.56 -1.49
N GLY A 130 12.33 -5.08 -0.69
CA GLY A 130 12.29 -5.36 0.74
C GLY A 130 12.20 -6.86 1.05
N ALA A 131 12.82 -7.27 2.17
CA ALA A 131 12.95 -8.68 2.55
C ALA A 131 11.60 -9.40 2.67
N GLY A 132 10.59 -8.77 3.29
CA GLY A 132 9.25 -9.35 3.46
C GLY A 132 8.54 -9.61 2.13
N THR A 133 8.60 -8.65 1.21
CA THR A 133 8.10 -8.80 -0.16
C THR A 133 8.83 -9.92 -0.90
N CYS A 134 10.17 -9.91 -0.88
CA CYS A 134 10.98 -10.92 -1.55
C CYS A 134 10.66 -12.35 -1.06
N GLN A 135 10.52 -12.54 0.25
CA GLN A 135 10.13 -13.83 0.83
C GLN A 135 8.73 -14.26 0.37
N SER A 136 7.76 -13.34 0.41
CA SER A 136 6.38 -13.62 -0.01
C SER A 136 6.29 -14.00 -1.48
N LEU A 137 7.03 -13.34 -2.37
CA LEU A 137 7.03 -13.68 -3.80
C LEU A 137 7.70 -15.02 -4.09
N ARG A 138 8.75 -15.37 -3.36
CA ARG A 138 9.36 -16.72 -3.44
C ARG A 138 8.40 -17.80 -2.97
N GLU A 139 7.66 -17.54 -1.90
CA GLU A 139 6.63 -18.45 -1.40
C GLU A 139 5.48 -18.59 -2.40
N PHE A 140 5.03 -17.49 -3.01
CA PHE A 140 4.03 -17.50 -4.08
C PHE A 140 4.46 -18.38 -5.26
N GLU A 141 5.69 -18.21 -5.77
CA GLU A 141 6.22 -19.05 -6.84
C GLU A 141 6.28 -20.54 -6.45
N ARG A 142 6.66 -20.83 -5.20
CA ARG A 142 6.69 -22.21 -4.69
C ARG A 142 5.29 -22.80 -4.61
N ARG A 143 4.30 -22.02 -4.19
CA ARG A 143 2.88 -22.40 -4.18
C ARG A 143 2.38 -22.63 -5.61
N GLN A 144 2.64 -21.73 -6.55
CA GLN A 144 2.29 -21.91 -7.97
C GLN A 144 2.84 -23.23 -8.53
N LYS A 145 4.11 -23.56 -8.29
CA LYS A 145 4.72 -24.82 -8.76
C LYS A 145 4.03 -26.08 -8.21
N ARG A 146 3.73 -26.07 -6.92
CA ARG A 146 3.03 -27.19 -6.26
C ARG A 146 1.59 -27.32 -6.76
N TYR A 147 0.90 -26.20 -6.86
CA TYR A 147 -0.48 -26.11 -7.34
C TYR A 147 -0.60 -26.59 -8.80
N ALA A 148 0.33 -26.16 -9.67
CA ALA A 148 0.44 -26.63 -11.05
C ALA A 148 0.54 -28.17 -11.14
N LYS A 149 1.38 -28.78 -10.30
CA LYS A 149 1.53 -30.24 -10.24
C LYS A 149 0.28 -30.93 -9.71
N GLU A 150 -0.34 -30.39 -8.66
CA GLU A 150 -1.52 -30.97 -8.00
C GLU A 150 -2.73 -31.03 -8.94
N PHE A 151 -2.96 -29.96 -9.70
CA PHE A 151 -4.11 -29.82 -10.60
C PHE A 151 -3.79 -30.13 -12.06
N ASN A 152 -2.59 -30.65 -12.35
CA ASN A 152 -2.12 -30.98 -13.70
C ASN A 152 -2.22 -29.80 -14.69
N ILE A 153 -1.81 -28.61 -14.24
CA ILE A 153 -1.74 -27.37 -15.02
C ILE A 153 -0.28 -27.17 -15.45
N LEU A 154 -0.05 -26.72 -16.68
CA LEU A 154 1.30 -26.35 -17.10
C LEU A 154 1.78 -25.15 -16.27
N PHE A 155 3.00 -25.22 -15.73
CA PHE A 155 3.50 -24.13 -14.89
C PHE A 155 3.56 -22.77 -15.61
N ALA A 156 3.77 -22.78 -16.93
CA ALA A 156 3.75 -21.57 -17.76
C ALA A 156 2.37 -20.89 -17.81
N ASP A 157 1.29 -21.63 -17.56
CA ASP A 157 -0.08 -21.13 -17.62
C ASP A 157 -0.55 -20.58 -16.26
N MET A 158 0.19 -20.82 -15.18
CA MET A 158 -0.20 -20.40 -13.82
C MET A 158 -0.39 -18.89 -13.71
N ASP A 159 0.39 -18.08 -14.43
CA ASP A 159 0.25 -16.62 -14.39
C ASP A 159 -1.03 -16.13 -15.06
N ASN A 160 -1.63 -16.95 -15.92
CA ASN A 160 -2.88 -16.65 -16.64
C ASN A 160 -4.06 -17.47 -16.09
N LEU A 161 -3.92 -18.04 -14.88
CA LEU A 161 -4.99 -18.84 -14.27
C LEU A 161 -6.24 -17.97 -14.06
N SER A 162 -7.32 -18.30 -14.77
CA SER A 162 -8.60 -17.57 -14.71
C SER A 162 -9.76 -18.40 -14.17
N ASP A 163 -9.54 -19.69 -13.89
CA ASP A 163 -10.55 -20.56 -13.31
C ASP A 163 -10.87 -20.11 -11.88
N ARG A 164 -12.12 -19.70 -11.65
CA ARG A 164 -12.56 -19.13 -10.36
C ARG A 164 -12.46 -20.14 -9.22
N THR A 165 -12.82 -21.40 -9.44
CA THR A 165 -12.77 -22.44 -8.41
C THR A 165 -11.33 -22.74 -7.99
N LEU A 166 -10.40 -22.75 -8.94
CA LEU A 166 -8.99 -22.93 -8.64
C LEU A 166 -8.40 -21.70 -7.92
N LEU A 167 -8.74 -20.49 -8.36
CA LEU A 167 -8.30 -19.26 -7.70
C LEU A 167 -8.82 -19.16 -6.25
N GLU A 168 -10.06 -19.59 -5.98
CA GLU A 168 -10.67 -19.56 -4.64
C GLU A 168 -9.92 -20.44 -3.63
N ILE A 169 -9.39 -21.58 -4.06
CA ILE A 169 -8.66 -22.50 -3.17
C ILE A 169 -7.15 -22.25 -3.16
N PHE A 170 -6.63 -21.38 -4.02
CA PHE A 170 -5.23 -20.98 -3.98
C PHE A 170 -4.97 -20.08 -2.77
N ASP A 171 -4.05 -20.48 -1.90
CA ASP A 171 -3.68 -19.66 -0.75
C ASP A 171 -2.77 -18.49 -1.17
N ILE A 172 -3.37 -17.30 -1.27
CA ILE A 172 -2.72 -16.03 -1.63
C ILE A 172 -1.94 -15.38 -0.47
N TYR A 173 -2.10 -15.83 0.77
CA TYR A 173 -1.41 -15.25 1.92
C TYR A 173 0.00 -15.83 2.05
N CYS A 174 0.93 -15.29 1.27
CA CYS A 174 2.28 -15.82 1.09
C CYS A 174 3.30 -15.30 2.11
N SER A 175 2.92 -14.34 2.93
CA SER A 175 3.78 -13.82 4.00
C SER A 175 3.73 -14.68 5.25
N GLU A 176 4.85 -14.75 5.97
CA GLU A 176 4.88 -15.23 7.34
C GLU A 176 4.18 -14.25 8.30
N ASP A 177 3.76 -14.76 9.45
CA ASP A 177 3.23 -13.97 10.55
C ASP A 177 4.30 -13.01 11.10
N GLY A 178 3.89 -11.83 11.57
CA GLY A 178 4.82 -10.87 12.20
C GLY A 178 5.64 -10.00 11.23
N VAL A 179 5.48 -10.20 9.92
CA VAL A 179 6.10 -9.34 8.89
C VAL A 179 5.39 -7.98 8.86
N ALA A 180 5.93 -7.01 9.59
CA ALA A 180 5.36 -5.66 9.79
C ALA A 180 6.16 -4.54 9.10
N GLY A 181 6.75 -4.84 7.94
CA GLY A 181 7.43 -3.85 7.09
C GLY A 181 6.46 -2.88 6.41
N ASN A 182 6.94 -1.69 6.07
CA ASN A 182 6.16 -0.62 5.43
C ASN A 182 5.84 -0.86 3.94
N GLY A 183 6.45 -1.85 3.28
CA GLY A 183 6.27 -2.09 1.83
C GLY A 183 4.86 -2.47 1.39
N ALA A 184 3.96 -2.80 2.33
CA ALA A 184 2.53 -2.91 2.06
C ALA A 184 1.86 -1.53 1.90
N LEU A 185 2.26 -0.57 2.73
CA LEU A 185 1.68 0.77 2.83
C LEU A 185 2.13 1.66 1.67
N THR A 186 3.41 1.62 1.31
CA THR A 186 4.02 2.53 0.31
C THR A 186 3.46 2.35 -1.10
N ARG A 187 2.96 1.16 -1.43
CA ARG A 187 2.35 0.84 -2.73
C ARG A 187 0.83 0.97 -2.78
N LEU A 188 0.19 1.36 -1.67
CA LEU A 188 -1.23 1.08 -1.44
C LEU A 188 -2.20 1.88 -2.32
N ALA A 189 -1.84 3.11 -2.67
CA ALA A 189 -2.73 4.12 -3.25
C ALA A 189 -3.72 3.62 -4.32
N PRO A 190 -3.34 2.74 -5.29
CA PRO A 190 -4.27 2.31 -6.33
C PRO A 190 -5.58 1.69 -5.84
N VAL A 191 -5.57 0.94 -4.73
CA VAL A 191 -6.76 0.26 -4.20
C VAL A 191 -7.85 1.24 -3.74
N PRO A 192 -7.58 2.15 -2.78
CA PRO A 192 -8.59 3.10 -2.34
C PRO A 192 -8.99 4.09 -3.44
N LEU A 193 -8.10 4.40 -4.40
CA LEU A 193 -8.45 5.21 -5.56
C LEU A 193 -9.45 4.50 -6.49
N PHE A 194 -9.25 3.20 -6.76
CA PHE A 194 -10.12 2.41 -7.63
C PHE A 194 -11.50 2.18 -7.02
N PHE A 195 -11.57 1.90 -5.71
CA PHE A 195 -12.81 1.58 -5.00
C PHE A 195 -13.40 2.75 -4.23
N HIS A 196 -13.01 3.99 -4.51
CA HIS A 196 -13.35 5.14 -3.66
C HIS A 196 -14.86 5.31 -3.42
N ARG A 197 -15.69 4.99 -4.43
CA ARG A 197 -17.17 5.03 -4.35
C ARG A 197 -17.76 4.05 -3.32
N PHE A 198 -16.97 3.06 -2.88
CA PHE A 198 -17.36 2.02 -1.94
C PHE A 198 -16.40 1.98 -0.74
N PRO A 199 -16.51 2.91 0.22
CA PRO A 199 -15.51 3.07 1.29
C PRO A 199 -15.21 1.79 2.08
N ALA A 200 -16.22 1.01 2.45
CA ALA A 200 -16.02 -0.23 3.19
C ALA A 200 -15.26 -1.31 2.37
N ILE A 201 -15.47 -1.34 1.05
CA ILE A 201 -14.74 -2.23 0.14
C ILE A 201 -13.30 -1.75 -0.03
N ALA A 202 -13.12 -0.45 -0.31
CA ALA A 202 -11.80 0.18 -0.44
C ALA A 202 -10.93 -0.06 0.80
N VAL A 203 -11.49 0.12 1.99
CA VAL A 203 -10.79 -0.11 3.26
C VAL A 203 -10.42 -1.58 3.43
N GLU A 204 -11.35 -2.51 3.22
CA GLU A 204 -11.05 -3.94 3.34
C GLU A 204 -9.97 -4.40 2.35
N TYR A 205 -10.14 -4.08 1.06
CA TYR A 205 -9.19 -4.46 0.02
C TYR A 205 -7.82 -3.80 0.22
N SER A 206 -7.78 -2.62 0.84
CA SER A 206 -6.51 -2.00 1.24
C SER A 206 -5.76 -2.89 2.24
N GLY A 207 -6.48 -3.40 3.25
CA GLY A 207 -5.92 -4.37 4.20
C GLY A 207 -5.44 -5.65 3.53
N VAL A 208 -6.30 -6.28 2.72
CA VAL A 208 -5.97 -7.56 2.04
C VAL A 208 -4.75 -7.40 1.12
N SER A 209 -4.70 -6.32 0.32
CA SER A 209 -3.57 -6.02 -0.59
C SER A 209 -2.23 -5.90 0.15
N GLY A 210 -2.23 -5.37 1.37
CA GLY A 210 -1.06 -5.36 2.23
C GLY A 210 -0.71 -6.76 2.76
N GLN A 211 -1.72 -7.47 3.26
CA GLN A 211 -1.57 -8.75 3.97
C GLN A 211 -0.94 -9.86 3.13
N ILE A 212 -1.20 -9.89 1.81
CA ILE A 212 -0.67 -10.95 0.94
C ILE A 212 0.86 -11.00 0.88
N THR A 213 1.56 -9.90 1.23
CA THR A 213 3.03 -9.87 1.36
C THR A 213 3.55 -9.41 2.72
N HIS A 214 2.68 -9.03 3.65
CA HIS A 214 3.03 -8.57 5.00
C HIS A 214 1.99 -9.09 6.00
N GLY A 215 2.24 -10.28 6.57
CA GLY A 215 1.28 -11.07 7.34
C GLY A 215 1.01 -10.57 8.76
N ASP A 216 1.59 -9.44 9.18
CA ASP A 216 1.29 -8.86 10.49
C ASP A 216 -0.02 -8.06 10.48
N ARG A 217 -0.83 -8.21 11.53
CA ARG A 217 -2.07 -7.44 11.74
C ARG A 217 -1.86 -5.92 11.67
N LYS A 218 -0.70 -5.42 12.10
CA LYS A 218 -0.33 -4.00 11.99
C LYS A 218 -0.24 -3.56 10.53
N ALA A 219 0.26 -4.40 9.64
CA ALA A 219 0.33 -4.08 8.21
C ALA A 219 -1.06 -4.05 7.58
N TYR A 220 -1.91 -5.03 7.93
CA TYR A 220 -3.32 -5.06 7.53
C TYR A 220 -4.05 -3.78 7.96
N ASP A 221 -4.02 -3.45 9.26
CA ASP A 221 -4.77 -2.30 9.79
C ASP A 221 -4.18 -0.95 9.39
N ALA A 222 -2.85 -0.84 9.23
CA ALA A 222 -2.22 0.37 8.69
C ALA A 222 -2.74 0.66 7.28
N CYS A 223 -2.82 -0.36 6.42
CA CYS A 223 -3.34 -0.19 5.07
C CYS A 223 -4.83 0.14 5.07
N ARG A 224 -5.63 -0.49 5.95
CA ARG A 224 -7.06 -0.12 6.11
C ARG A 224 -7.24 1.35 6.49
N TYR A 225 -6.50 1.81 7.51
CA TYR A 225 -6.60 3.18 7.98
C TYR A 225 -6.12 4.18 6.92
N TYR A 226 -4.96 3.93 6.30
CA TYR A 226 -4.47 4.81 5.24
C TYR A 226 -5.37 4.83 4.00
N GLY A 227 -5.95 3.67 3.64
CA GLY A 227 -6.97 3.57 2.61
C GLY A 227 -8.20 4.42 2.92
N ALA A 228 -8.70 4.38 4.16
CA ALA A 228 -9.82 5.21 4.59
C ALA A 228 -9.53 6.71 4.47
N LEU A 229 -8.31 7.14 4.82
CA LEU A 229 -7.89 8.55 4.66
C LEU A 229 -7.86 8.97 3.18
N ILE A 230 -7.38 8.11 2.28
CA ILE A 230 -7.39 8.39 0.83
C ILE A 230 -8.82 8.48 0.30
N VAL A 231 -9.71 7.56 0.69
CA VAL A 231 -11.13 7.60 0.31
C VAL A 231 -11.80 8.89 0.79
N ALA A 232 -11.62 9.26 2.06
CA ALA A 232 -12.17 10.49 2.60
C ALA A 232 -11.62 11.73 1.88
N ALA A 233 -10.32 11.74 1.54
CA ALA A 233 -9.71 12.83 0.78
C ALA A 233 -10.30 12.95 -0.63
N LEU A 234 -10.64 11.84 -1.29
CA LEU A 234 -11.37 11.84 -2.57
C LEU A 234 -12.82 12.32 -2.43
N HIS A 235 -13.43 12.12 -1.26
CA HIS A 235 -14.77 12.62 -0.93
C HIS A 235 -14.76 14.08 -0.42
N GLY A 236 -13.64 14.79 -0.56
CA GLY A 236 -13.56 16.22 -0.29
C GLY A 236 -13.38 16.60 1.19
N TYR A 237 -13.01 15.64 2.05
CA TYR A 237 -12.75 15.94 3.46
C TYR A 237 -11.56 16.90 3.58
N THR A 238 -11.67 17.87 4.50
CA THR A 238 -10.57 18.79 4.79
C THR A 238 -9.46 18.09 5.57
N LYS A 239 -8.26 18.69 5.58
CA LYS A 239 -7.13 18.18 6.35
C LYS A 239 -7.48 18.03 7.84
N GLU A 240 -8.24 18.96 8.40
CA GLU A 240 -8.69 18.92 9.80
C GLU A 240 -9.62 17.73 10.05
N GLN A 241 -10.54 17.43 9.11
CA GLN A 241 -11.44 16.29 9.21
C GLN A 241 -10.70 14.96 9.07
N LEU A 242 -9.73 14.88 8.16
CA LEU A 242 -8.89 13.69 7.97
C LEU A 242 -8.03 13.39 9.21
N LEU A 243 -7.57 14.43 9.89
CA LEU A 243 -6.69 14.32 11.07
C LEU A 243 -7.45 14.43 12.39
N ASP A 244 -8.78 14.34 12.38
CA ASP A 244 -9.57 14.29 13.61
C ASP A 244 -9.26 12.98 14.37
N HIS A 245 -8.99 13.08 15.67
CA HIS A 245 -8.78 11.93 16.56
C HIS A 245 -9.98 10.96 16.60
N GLU A 246 -11.18 11.44 16.26
CA GLU A 246 -12.39 10.64 16.13
C GLU A 246 -12.66 10.16 14.70
N PHE A 247 -11.75 10.40 13.73
CA PHE A 247 -11.97 10.00 12.34
C PHE A 247 -12.33 8.50 12.23
N TYR A 248 -11.59 7.63 12.92
CA TYR A 248 -11.86 6.21 12.91
C TYR A 248 -13.24 5.87 13.51
N SER A 249 -13.56 6.41 14.70
CA SER A 249 -14.83 6.09 15.38
C SER A 249 -16.05 6.62 14.61
N LYS A 250 -15.94 7.80 13.98
CA LYS A 250 -16.97 8.39 13.11
C LYS A 250 -17.23 7.57 11.83
N HIS A 251 -16.27 6.74 11.41
CA HIS A 251 -16.37 5.92 10.19
C HIS A 251 -16.22 4.42 10.48
N ALA A 252 -16.58 3.96 11.69
CA ALA A 252 -16.40 2.56 12.11
C ALA A 252 -17.03 1.54 11.14
N GLU A 253 -18.11 1.93 10.45
CA GLU A 253 -18.78 1.12 9.44
C GLU A 253 -17.90 0.85 8.20
N TRP A 254 -17.03 1.78 7.79
CA TRP A 254 -16.04 1.55 6.71
C TRP A 254 -15.04 0.47 7.13
N PHE A 255 -14.79 0.35 8.42
CA PHE A 255 -13.94 -0.68 9.02
C PHE A 255 -14.73 -1.93 9.41
N ARG A 256 -15.99 -2.08 8.97
CA ARG A 256 -16.88 -3.20 9.32
C ARG A 256 -17.03 -3.40 10.83
N ASN A 257 -16.86 -2.33 11.61
CA ASN A 257 -16.80 -2.34 13.07
C ASN A 257 -15.71 -3.25 13.67
N ILE A 258 -14.68 -3.60 12.88
CA ILE A 258 -13.53 -4.39 13.34
C ILE A 258 -12.46 -3.44 13.88
N PRO A 259 -12.08 -3.54 15.17
CA PRO A 259 -11.10 -2.66 15.79
C PRO A 259 -9.75 -2.69 15.09
N LEU A 260 -9.08 -1.54 15.04
CA LEU A 260 -7.69 -1.45 14.63
C LEU A 260 -6.78 -2.06 15.69
N HIS A 261 -5.64 -2.59 15.26
CA HIS A 261 -4.55 -2.95 16.14
C HIS A 261 -4.16 -1.74 17.02
N PRO A 262 -3.87 -1.90 18.33
CA PRO A 262 -3.64 -0.77 19.24
C PRO A 262 -2.59 0.23 18.78
N GLY A 263 -1.49 -0.24 18.17
CA GLY A 263 -0.46 0.65 17.61
C GLY A 263 -0.93 1.50 16.43
N ILE A 264 -1.92 1.04 15.64
CA ILE A 264 -2.52 1.83 14.56
C ILE A 264 -3.65 2.71 15.10
N GLN A 265 -4.40 2.22 16.09
CA GLN A 265 -5.40 3.02 16.81
C GLN A 265 -4.77 4.27 17.44
N SER A 266 -3.62 4.11 18.11
CA SER A 266 -2.88 5.24 18.71
C SER A 266 -2.48 6.30 17.67
N ILE A 267 -2.11 5.86 16.46
CA ILE A 267 -1.83 6.78 15.34
C ILE A 267 -3.12 7.47 14.90
N ALA A 268 -4.21 6.72 14.73
CA ALA A 268 -5.51 7.26 14.33
C ALA A 268 -6.04 8.33 15.31
N GLU A 269 -5.73 8.18 16.59
CA GLU A 269 -6.05 9.14 17.66
C GLU A 269 -5.08 10.33 17.73
N GLY A 270 -4.03 10.35 16.90
CA GLY A 270 -3.15 11.50 16.70
C GLY A 270 -1.82 11.45 17.43
N SER A 271 -1.26 10.27 17.73
CA SER A 271 0.09 10.15 18.35
C SER A 271 1.19 10.92 17.61
N TYR A 272 1.02 11.12 16.30
CA TYR A 272 1.95 11.86 15.45
C TYR A 272 1.93 13.38 15.67
N LYS A 273 0.98 13.96 16.41
CA LYS A 273 0.87 15.42 16.63
C LYS A 273 1.82 15.92 17.73
N ILE A 274 3.10 15.67 17.53
CA ILE A 274 4.19 15.98 18.46
C ILE A 274 5.34 16.71 17.73
N ASP A 275 6.39 17.10 18.45
CA ASP A 275 7.58 17.81 17.91
C ASP A 275 8.51 16.89 17.09
N GLY A 276 7.93 16.18 16.11
CA GLY A 276 8.62 15.45 15.07
C GLY A 276 9.78 14.59 15.56
N TYR A 277 10.94 14.78 14.94
CA TYR A 277 12.13 14.02 15.25
C TYR A 277 12.58 14.17 16.72
N ASN A 278 12.45 15.37 17.31
CA ASN A 278 12.85 15.60 18.71
C ASN A 278 11.96 14.83 19.69
N ALA A 279 10.68 14.66 19.36
CA ALA A 279 9.71 13.93 20.16
C ALA A 279 9.65 12.43 19.87
N GLY A 280 10.47 11.91 18.94
CA GLY A 280 10.62 10.48 18.70
C GLY A 280 10.06 9.95 17.38
N ILE A 281 9.51 10.81 16.49
CA ILE A 281 9.07 10.39 15.15
C ILE A 281 10.26 9.92 14.32
N ARG A 282 10.13 8.76 13.68
CA ARG A 282 11.20 8.15 12.86
C ARG A 282 10.64 7.58 11.56
N GLY A 283 11.16 8.00 10.41
CA GLY A 283 10.89 7.35 9.12
C GLY A 283 11.68 6.05 8.98
N LYS A 284 11.24 4.98 9.64
CA LYS A 284 11.86 3.64 9.56
C LYS A 284 10.98 2.65 8.79
N SER A 285 11.55 1.53 8.39
CA SER A 285 10.85 0.47 7.65
C SER A 285 9.77 -0.28 8.44
N TYR A 286 9.65 -0.07 9.76
CA TYR A 286 8.55 -0.61 10.55
C TYR A 286 7.26 0.18 10.29
N ILE A 287 6.19 -0.52 9.90
CA ILE A 287 4.99 0.11 9.33
C ILE A 287 4.31 1.14 10.24
N VAL A 288 4.33 0.92 11.56
CA VAL A 288 3.78 1.88 12.54
C VAL A 288 4.56 3.19 12.50
N ASN A 289 5.90 3.11 12.51
CA ASN A 289 6.75 4.29 12.44
C ASN A 289 6.63 5.02 11.10
N ALA A 290 6.54 4.26 9.99
CA ALA A 290 6.37 4.85 8.66
C ALA A 290 5.04 5.63 8.54
N LEU A 291 3.93 5.03 8.98
CA LEU A 291 2.62 5.67 8.95
C LEU A 291 2.58 6.90 9.86
N GLU A 292 3.14 6.80 11.07
CA GLU A 292 3.21 7.90 12.02
C GLU A 292 4.03 9.08 11.48
N ALA A 293 5.18 8.79 10.86
CA ALA A 293 6.02 9.82 10.24
C ALA A 293 5.35 10.50 9.04
N ALA A 294 4.66 9.72 8.18
CA ALA A 294 3.91 10.27 7.05
C ALA A 294 2.78 11.18 7.51
N LEU A 295 2.04 10.81 8.56
CA LEU A 295 0.96 11.64 9.11
C LEU A 295 1.48 12.83 9.89
N TRP A 296 2.64 12.75 10.56
CA TRP A 296 3.30 13.91 11.13
C TRP A 296 3.71 14.91 10.04
N ALA A 297 4.32 14.45 8.95
CA ALA A 297 4.71 15.30 7.83
C ALA A 297 3.50 15.95 7.17
N PHE A 298 2.43 15.17 6.93
CA PHE A 298 1.18 15.71 6.41
C PHE A 298 0.56 16.71 7.39
N TRP A 299 0.47 16.42 8.68
CA TRP A 299 -0.06 17.33 9.70
C TRP A 299 0.72 18.65 9.77
N SER A 300 2.05 18.57 9.79
CA SER A 300 2.95 19.72 9.90
C SER A 300 3.12 20.52 8.61
N ASP A 301 2.66 20.02 7.46
CA ASP A 301 2.73 20.78 6.22
C ASP A 301 1.90 22.08 6.30
N GLU A 302 2.43 23.15 5.73
CA GLU A 302 1.75 24.46 5.65
C GLU A 302 0.85 24.53 4.40
N GLY A 303 0.14 23.44 4.06
CA GLY A 303 -0.76 23.37 2.91
C GLY A 303 -0.04 23.30 1.56
N SER A 304 1.18 22.78 1.53
CA SER A 304 1.99 22.66 0.31
C SER A 304 2.52 21.24 0.14
N PHE A 305 2.18 20.60 -0.98
CA PHE A 305 2.70 19.29 -1.36
C PHE A 305 4.24 19.24 -1.28
N LYS A 306 4.92 20.26 -1.82
CA LYS A 306 6.40 20.32 -1.80
C LYS A 306 6.93 20.34 -0.36
N LYS A 307 6.34 21.13 0.53
CA LYS A 307 6.78 21.20 1.94
C LYS A 307 6.52 19.88 2.67
N GLY A 308 5.34 19.29 2.49
CA GLY A 308 5.01 17.99 3.08
C GLY A 308 5.92 16.87 2.59
N ALA A 309 6.19 16.81 1.28
CA ALA A 309 7.12 15.85 0.69
C ALA A 309 8.56 16.04 1.20
N LEU A 310 9.05 17.28 1.33
CA LEU A 310 10.38 17.53 1.89
C LEU A 310 10.45 17.30 3.41
N ALA A 311 9.34 17.35 4.13
CA ALA A 311 9.33 17.13 5.58
C ALA A 311 9.47 15.64 5.95
N VAL A 312 9.01 14.73 5.08
CA VAL A 312 9.08 13.28 5.33
C VAL A 312 10.43 12.67 4.96
N VAL A 313 11.19 13.34 4.08
CA VAL A 313 12.50 12.91 3.57
C VAL A 313 13.64 13.54 4.35
#